data_AF-A0A370HZX2-F1
#
_entry.id   AF-A0A370HZX2-F1
#
_cell.length_a   1.000
_cell.length_b   1.000
_cell.length_c   1.000
_cell.angle_alpha   90.00
_cell.angle_beta   90.00
_cell.angle_gamma   90.00
#
_symmetry.space_group_name_H-M   'P 1'
#
loop_
_entity.id
_entity.type
_entity.pdbx_description
1 polymer ?
#
loop_
_entity_poly.entity_id
_entity_poly.type
_entity_poly.pdbx_seq_one_letter_code
_entity_poly.pdbx_strand_id
1 'polypeptide(L)'
;MAVSETADVTVAGRSAVPSSWLVSSGAPLAETSIVILDDEGRPLPDGCLGEIQIIGPGVADGYEPAGAESSSRFVGPGAVASADAGFLVDGNLYVLGRMGDSLSVHGRNIYAEDLDARLADVPEVPRGRCVALTEGTQIVIIAEAEPGPWAESAVELISGYVGGAVEVKAISAAKGTISRTSSGKPQRRRMWRDLQSGRLNGQVAAVRAQRVPAR
;
A
#
# COMPACT_ATOMS: atom_id res chain seq x y z
N MET A 1 -39.36 6.05 -12.25
CA MET A 1 -39.13 5.77 -13.68
C MET A 1 -37.66 6.05 -13.96
N ALA A 2 -36.98 5.06 -14.53
CA ALA A 2 -35.61 5.15 -15.00
C ALA A 2 -35.52 5.93 -16.31
N VAL A 3 -34.37 6.57 -16.55
CA VAL A 3 -33.51 6.52 -17.75
C VAL A 3 -32.25 7.30 -17.34
N SER A 4 -31.11 6.69 -17.01
CA SER A 4 -30.13 6.07 -17.91
C SER A 4 -29.88 6.91 -19.16
N GLU A 5 -28.76 7.62 -19.16
CA GLU A 5 -27.96 7.73 -20.37
C GLU A 5 -26.49 7.52 -19.99
N THR A 6 -26.07 6.28 -20.20
CA THR A 6 -24.70 5.81 -20.10
C THR A 6 -24.05 6.07 -21.45
N ALA A 7 -22.87 6.69 -21.46
CA ALA A 7 -21.96 6.63 -22.59
C ALA A 7 -20.63 6.05 -22.12
N ASP A 8 -20.33 4.84 -22.58
CA ASP A 8 -19.11 4.08 -22.34
C ASP A 8 -18.05 4.34 -23.42
N VAL A 9 -16.80 4.54 -22.98
CA VAL A 9 -15.52 3.91 -23.43
C VAL A 9 -15.02 4.31 -24.85
N THR A 10 -13.79 4.84 -25.08
CA THR A 10 -12.49 4.11 -25.00
C THR A 10 -11.23 5.00 -25.28
N VAL A 11 -10.21 4.85 -24.41
CA VAL A 11 -8.71 4.84 -24.54
C VAL A 11 -7.92 5.91 -25.32
N ALA A 12 -7.16 6.71 -24.57
CA ALA A 12 -5.68 6.73 -24.59
C ALA A 12 -5.11 7.42 -23.32
N GLY A 13 -4.52 6.66 -22.41
CA GLY A 13 -3.43 7.16 -21.56
C GLY A 13 -3.70 8.19 -20.46
N ARG A 14 -4.89 8.27 -19.85
CA ARG A 14 -5.11 9.00 -18.58
C ARG A 14 -6.34 8.46 -17.87
N SER A 15 -6.17 7.80 -16.72
CA SER A 15 -7.28 7.52 -15.81
C SER A 15 -7.53 8.80 -15.01
N ALA A 16 -8.43 9.66 -15.52
CA ALA A 16 -8.95 10.76 -14.72
C ALA A 16 -9.95 10.18 -13.73
N VAL A 17 -9.52 10.02 -12.48
CA VAL A 17 -10.42 9.72 -11.37
C VAL A 17 -11.44 10.87 -11.30
N PRO A 18 -12.76 10.62 -11.27
CA PRO A 18 -13.74 11.70 -11.19
C PRO A 18 -13.46 12.57 -9.96
N SER A 19 -13.30 13.88 -10.20
CA SER A 19 -12.88 14.90 -9.23
C SER A 19 -13.83 15.07 -8.03
N SER A 20 -14.98 14.41 -8.02
CA SER A 20 -15.91 14.37 -6.89
C SER A 20 -15.50 13.43 -5.75
N TRP A 21 -14.43 12.62 -5.91
CA TRP A 21 -14.01 11.62 -4.93
C TRP A 21 -12.64 11.89 -4.27
N LEU A 22 -11.90 12.91 -4.73
CA LEU A 22 -10.57 13.22 -4.21
C LEU A 22 -10.50 14.69 -3.78
N VAL A 23 -10.22 14.91 -2.50
CA VAL A 23 -10.03 16.23 -1.93
C VAL A 23 -8.55 16.60 -2.05
N SER A 24 -8.27 17.75 -2.66
CA SER A 24 -6.90 18.28 -2.71
C SER A 24 -6.40 18.65 -1.32
N SER A 25 -5.14 18.37 -1.05
CA SER A 25 -4.40 18.89 0.12
C SER A 25 -3.84 20.30 -0.10
N GLY A 26 -4.14 20.93 -1.24
CA GLY A 26 -3.70 22.27 -1.60
C GLY A 26 -2.30 22.30 -2.23
N ALA A 27 -1.85 23.52 -2.53
CA ALA A 27 -0.50 23.79 -3.02
C ALA A 27 0.52 23.79 -1.87
N PRO A 28 1.81 23.53 -2.15
CA PRO A 28 2.87 23.64 -1.15
C PRO A 28 2.92 25.04 -0.52
N LEU A 29 3.30 25.10 0.75
CA LEU A 29 3.59 26.37 1.42
C LEU A 29 4.80 27.07 0.77
N ALA A 30 4.92 28.37 1.01
CA ALA A 30 6.11 29.12 0.58
C ALA A 30 7.39 28.43 1.06
N GLU A 31 8.41 28.41 0.20
CA GLU A 31 9.72 27.76 0.45
C GLU A 31 9.66 26.23 0.60
N THR A 32 8.49 25.61 0.43
CA THR A 32 8.31 24.16 0.37
C THR A 32 8.06 23.74 -1.07
N SER A 33 8.76 22.72 -1.54
CA SER A 33 8.53 22.07 -2.83
C SER A 33 8.07 20.64 -2.61
N ILE A 34 7.12 20.21 -3.43
CA ILE A 34 6.66 18.82 -3.48
C ILE A 34 7.08 18.24 -4.83
N VAL A 35 7.72 17.07 -4.78
CA VAL A 35 8.09 16.29 -5.97
C VAL A 35 7.47 14.92 -5.84
N ILE A 36 6.92 14.39 -6.93
CA ILE A 36 6.41 13.03 -7.00
C ILE A 36 7.50 12.15 -7.60
N LEU A 37 7.86 11.05 -6.95
CA LEU A 37 8.96 10.18 -7.34
C LEU A 37 8.45 8.82 -7.84
N ASP A 38 9.12 8.27 -8.86
CA ASP A 38 8.99 6.85 -9.22
C ASP A 38 9.75 5.93 -8.25
N ASP A 39 9.69 4.62 -8.51
CA ASP A 39 10.34 3.60 -7.68
C ASP A 39 11.87 3.71 -7.65
N GLU A 40 12.47 4.30 -8.70
CA GLU A 40 13.90 4.60 -8.77
C GLU A 40 14.27 5.95 -8.13
N GLY A 41 13.30 6.69 -7.59
CA GLY A 41 13.51 8.00 -6.97
C GLY A 41 13.66 9.15 -7.96
N ARG A 42 13.21 8.99 -9.21
CA ARG A 42 13.25 10.03 -10.25
C ARG A 42 11.93 10.82 -10.25
N PRO A 43 11.96 12.15 -10.50
CA PRO A 43 10.75 12.95 -10.58
C PRO A 43 9.80 12.49 -11.70
N LEU A 44 8.52 12.41 -11.36
CA LEU A 44 7.43 12.12 -12.27
C LEU A 44 6.71 13.40 -12.73
N PRO A 45 6.17 13.43 -13.97
CA PRO A 45 5.35 14.54 -14.45
C PRO A 45 4.06 14.76 -13.65
N ASP A 46 3.45 15.94 -13.84
CA ASP A 46 2.14 16.28 -13.27
C ASP A 46 1.05 15.26 -13.72
N GLY A 47 0.22 14.86 -12.76
CA GLY A 47 -0.82 13.84 -12.90
C GLY A 47 -0.33 12.38 -12.77
N CYS A 48 0.96 12.13 -12.63
CA CYS A 48 1.49 10.78 -12.41
C CYS A 48 1.49 10.42 -10.92
N LEU A 49 1.05 9.21 -10.60
CA LEU A 49 1.08 8.66 -9.25
C LEU A 49 2.51 8.23 -8.89
N GLY A 50 2.98 8.61 -7.70
CA GLY A 50 4.27 8.20 -7.15
C GLY A 50 4.42 8.50 -5.67
N GLU A 51 5.64 8.36 -5.15
CA GLU A 51 5.97 8.67 -3.76
C GLU A 51 6.12 10.19 -3.57
N ILE A 52 5.47 10.75 -2.56
CA ILE A 52 5.54 12.18 -2.24
C ILE A 52 6.88 12.48 -1.55
N GLN A 53 7.70 13.32 -2.15
CA GLN A 53 8.88 13.94 -1.54
C GLN A 53 8.57 15.38 -1.14
N ILE A 54 8.94 15.73 0.08
CA ILE A 54 8.83 17.08 0.63
C ILE A 54 10.23 17.68 0.73
N ILE A 55 10.41 18.88 0.19
CA ILE A 55 11.67 19.62 0.21
C ILE A 55 11.41 21.00 0.82
N GLY A 56 12.20 21.43 1.80
CA GLY A 56 12.10 22.77 2.35
C GLY A 56 12.69 22.90 3.76
N PRO A 57 12.72 24.14 4.29
CA PRO A 57 13.31 24.43 5.60
C PRO A 57 12.55 23.81 6.78
N GLY A 58 11.29 23.40 6.58
CA GLY A 58 10.48 22.70 7.59
C GLY A 58 10.75 21.21 7.71
N VAL A 59 11.63 20.65 6.86
CA VAL A 59 12.00 19.23 6.91
C VAL A 59 13.08 19.04 7.97
N ALA A 60 12.87 18.07 8.87
CA ALA A 60 13.85 17.71 9.89
C ALA A 60 15.16 17.17 9.28
N ASP A 61 16.26 17.20 10.03
CA ASP A 61 17.54 16.67 9.57
C ASP A 61 17.62 15.13 9.57
N GLY A 62 16.70 14.48 10.26
CA GLY A 62 16.73 13.04 10.44
C GLY A 62 15.80 12.57 11.56
N TYR A 63 15.81 11.25 11.78
CA TYR A 63 15.25 10.65 12.97
C TYR A 63 16.32 10.52 14.06
N GLU A 64 15.92 10.73 15.31
CA GLU A 64 16.73 10.42 16.48
C GLU A 64 16.10 9.21 17.22
N PRO A 65 16.86 8.14 17.50
CA PRO A 65 18.28 7.95 17.18
C PRO A 65 18.52 7.75 15.67
N ALA A 66 19.72 8.11 15.21
CA ALA A 66 20.14 7.86 13.83
C ALA A 66 19.98 6.37 13.46
N GLY A 67 19.31 6.10 12.34
CA GLY A 67 18.97 4.73 11.93
C GLY A 67 17.66 4.19 12.50
N ALA A 68 16.87 5.01 13.21
CA ALA A 68 15.52 4.64 13.59
C ALA A 68 14.71 4.21 12.36
N GLU A 69 14.03 3.08 12.49
CA GLU A 69 13.28 2.48 11.39
C GLU A 69 12.01 3.29 11.12
N SER A 70 12.03 4.05 10.04
CA SER A 70 10.88 4.77 9.52
C SER A 70 10.58 4.35 8.08
N SER A 71 9.31 4.46 7.71
CA SER A 71 8.88 4.28 6.32
C SER A 71 9.31 5.46 5.45
N SER A 72 9.37 6.66 6.02
CA SER A 72 9.93 7.85 5.36
C SER A 72 11.45 7.84 5.42
N ARG A 73 12.08 8.50 4.45
CA ARG A 73 13.53 8.49 4.26
C ARG A 73 14.02 9.91 4.01
N PHE A 74 14.96 10.38 4.83
CA PHE A 74 15.67 11.63 4.56
C PHE A 74 16.71 11.36 3.47
N VAL A 75 16.57 12.04 2.33
CA VAL A 75 17.35 11.77 1.11
C VAL A 75 18.35 12.90 0.77
N GLY A 76 18.40 13.92 1.62
CA GLY A 76 19.35 15.03 1.56
C GLY A 76 18.96 16.12 2.56
N PRO A 77 19.79 17.16 2.74
CA PRO A 77 19.47 18.29 3.58
C PRO A 77 18.15 18.93 3.15
N GLY A 78 17.20 19.03 4.09
CA GLY A 78 15.89 19.60 3.83
C GLY A 78 14.99 18.77 2.90
N ALA A 79 15.26 17.48 2.66
CA ALA A 79 14.47 16.63 1.77
C ALA A 79 14.09 15.29 2.40
N VAL A 80 12.79 14.97 2.42
CA VAL A 80 12.25 13.71 2.94
C VAL A 80 11.30 13.06 1.95
N ALA A 81 11.55 11.80 1.61
CA ALA A 81 10.58 10.94 0.95
C ALA A 81 9.61 10.42 2.01
N SER A 82 8.33 10.79 1.93
CA SER A 82 7.33 10.56 3.00
C SER A 82 6.83 9.11 3.07
N ALA A 83 7.07 8.33 2.02
CA ALA A 83 6.39 7.07 1.73
C ALA A 83 4.85 7.17 1.72
N ASP A 84 4.31 8.36 1.46
CA ASP A 84 2.93 8.58 1.06
C ASP A 84 2.83 8.57 -0.47
N ALA A 85 1.75 7.98 -0.98
CA ALA A 85 1.43 7.93 -2.40
C ALA A 85 0.55 9.12 -2.77
N GLY A 86 0.87 9.78 -3.88
CA GLY A 86 0.08 10.89 -4.38
C GLY A 86 0.51 11.35 -5.76
N PHE A 87 -0.13 12.40 -6.23
CA PHE A 87 0.18 13.06 -7.48
C PHE A 87 -0.08 14.57 -7.36
N LEU A 88 0.51 15.35 -8.26
CA LEU A 88 0.21 16.76 -8.44
C LEU A 88 -0.78 16.93 -9.60
N VAL A 89 -1.68 17.91 -9.50
CA VAL A 89 -2.42 18.45 -10.66
C VAL A 89 -2.38 19.96 -10.56
N ASP A 90 -1.81 20.62 -11.56
CA ASP A 90 -1.70 22.08 -11.61
C ASP A 90 -1.10 22.67 -10.31
N GLY A 91 -0.10 21.99 -9.75
CA GLY A 91 0.59 22.38 -8.52
C GLY A 91 -0.15 22.07 -7.21
N ASN A 92 -1.34 21.45 -7.28
CA ASN A 92 -2.09 21.01 -6.11
C ASN A 92 -1.80 19.54 -5.79
N LEU A 93 -1.54 19.24 -4.52
CA LEU A 93 -1.26 17.89 -4.05
C LEU A 93 -2.55 17.10 -3.81
N TYR A 94 -2.54 15.84 -4.25
CA TYR A 94 -3.55 14.84 -3.94
C TYR A 94 -2.87 13.65 -3.28
N VAL A 95 -3.22 13.39 -2.02
CA VAL A 95 -2.68 12.27 -1.24
C VAL A 95 -3.65 11.10 -1.31
N LEU A 96 -3.17 9.93 -1.73
CA LEU A 96 -3.97 8.71 -1.91
C LEU A 96 -3.80 7.68 -0.79
N GLY A 97 -2.89 7.93 0.15
CA GLY A 97 -2.57 7.03 1.24
C GLY A 97 -1.07 6.75 1.30
N ARG A 98 -0.67 5.62 1.87
CA ARG A 98 0.74 5.23 1.92
C ARG A 98 1.13 4.36 0.74
N MET A 99 2.37 4.51 0.28
CA MET A 99 2.92 3.65 -0.75
C MET A 99 3.01 2.20 -0.22
N GLY A 100 2.41 1.25 -0.96
CA GLY A 100 2.36 -0.17 -0.58
C GLY A 100 1.23 -0.57 0.37
N ASP A 101 0.31 0.35 0.69
CA ASP A 101 -0.88 0.05 1.52
C ASP A 101 -2.16 -0.10 0.66
N SER A 102 -2.06 -0.06 -0.68
CA SER A 102 -3.21 -0.37 -1.54
C SER A 102 -2.83 -1.00 -2.88
N LEU A 103 -3.77 -1.71 -3.49
CA LEU A 103 -3.67 -2.23 -4.87
C LEU A 103 -4.99 -2.08 -5.62
N SER A 104 -4.95 -1.95 -6.94
CA SER A 104 -6.16 -1.83 -7.78
C SER A 104 -6.61 -3.19 -8.29
N VAL A 105 -7.87 -3.55 -8.01
CA VAL A 105 -8.52 -4.77 -8.51
C VAL A 105 -9.82 -4.40 -9.19
N HIS A 106 -9.96 -4.74 -10.47
CA HIS A 106 -11.17 -4.45 -11.26
C HIS A 106 -11.62 -2.97 -11.18
N GLY A 107 -10.67 -2.02 -11.14
CA GLY A 107 -10.96 -0.59 -11.03
C GLY A 107 -11.34 -0.11 -9.62
N ARG A 108 -11.20 -0.97 -8.60
CA ARG A 108 -11.43 -0.65 -7.18
C ARG A 108 -10.11 -0.72 -6.41
N ASN A 109 -9.83 0.32 -5.63
CA ASN A 109 -8.70 0.29 -4.69
C ASN A 109 -9.04 -0.61 -3.50
N ILE A 110 -8.14 -1.54 -3.22
CA ILE A 110 -8.16 -2.42 -2.06
C ILE A 110 -7.06 -1.94 -1.12
N TYR A 111 -7.44 -1.50 0.07
CA TYR A 111 -6.50 -1.02 1.09
C TYR A 111 -6.10 -2.14 2.05
N ALA A 112 -4.83 -2.19 2.44
CA ALA A 112 -4.31 -3.19 3.35
C ALA A 112 -5.00 -3.13 4.73
N GLU A 113 -5.38 -1.94 5.19
CA GLU A 113 -6.15 -1.75 6.43
C GLU A 113 -7.54 -2.39 6.36
N ASP A 114 -8.20 -2.36 5.21
CA ASP A 114 -9.50 -3.03 5.02
C ASP A 114 -9.34 -4.54 5.09
N LEU A 115 -8.23 -5.06 4.56
CA LEU A 115 -7.90 -6.49 4.65
C LEU A 115 -7.60 -6.88 6.10
N ASP A 116 -6.83 -6.06 6.83
CA ASP A 116 -6.54 -6.27 8.25
C ASP A 116 -7.81 -6.30 9.10
N ALA A 117 -8.74 -5.37 8.86
CA ALA A 117 -10.03 -5.32 9.55
C ALA A 117 -10.85 -6.60 9.31
N ARG A 118 -10.90 -7.08 8.05
CA ARG A 118 -11.59 -8.33 7.70
C ARG A 118 -10.93 -9.55 8.34
N LEU A 119 -9.60 -9.59 8.35
CA LEU A 119 -8.85 -10.68 8.99
C LEU A 119 -9.06 -10.72 10.50
N ALA A 120 -9.27 -9.58 11.16
CA ALA A 120 -9.54 -9.51 12.59
C ALA A 120 -10.87 -10.16 13.00
N ASP A 121 -11.80 -10.29 12.05
CA ASP A 121 -13.10 -10.96 12.24
C ASP A 121 -13.03 -12.49 12.04
N VAL A 122 -11.93 -13.02 11.54
CA VAL A 122 -11.73 -14.47 11.39
C VAL A 122 -11.33 -15.08 12.75
N PRO A 123 -12.13 -15.98 13.34
CA PRO A 123 -11.86 -16.53 14.68
C PRO A 123 -10.49 -17.20 14.83
N GLU A 124 -10.02 -17.87 13.78
CA GLU A 124 -8.75 -18.59 13.77
C GLU A 124 -7.54 -17.67 13.60
N VAL A 125 -7.72 -16.45 13.10
CA VAL A 125 -6.61 -15.51 12.85
C VAL A 125 -6.14 -14.89 14.18
N PRO A 126 -4.82 -14.89 14.46
CA PRO A 126 -4.31 -14.35 15.71
C PRO A 126 -4.46 -12.82 15.75
N ARG A 127 -5.38 -12.34 16.60
CA ARG A 127 -5.66 -10.91 16.79
C ARG A 127 -4.39 -10.12 17.14
N GLY A 128 -4.22 -8.98 16.46
CA GLY A 128 -3.06 -8.08 16.63
C GLY A 128 -1.72 -8.63 16.12
N ARG A 129 -1.70 -9.88 15.62
CA ARG A 129 -0.51 -10.59 15.13
C ARG A 129 -0.69 -11.10 13.70
N CYS A 130 -1.55 -10.44 12.93
CA CYS A 130 -1.79 -10.69 11.53
C CYS A 130 -1.84 -9.36 10.78
N VAL A 131 -1.21 -9.29 9.60
CA VAL A 131 -1.19 -8.12 8.71
C VAL A 131 -1.24 -8.56 7.25
N ALA A 132 -1.96 -7.80 6.42
CA ALA A 132 -1.94 -7.93 4.97
C ALA A 132 -0.95 -6.94 4.37
N LEU A 133 -0.23 -7.39 3.34
CA LEU A 133 0.63 -6.59 2.48
C LEU A 133 0.07 -6.62 1.05
N THR A 134 0.23 -5.52 0.32
CA THR A 134 -0.32 -5.36 -1.04
C THR A 134 0.75 -4.81 -1.98
N GLU A 135 1.00 -5.48 -3.10
CA GLU A 135 1.82 -4.92 -4.20
C GLU A 135 1.36 -5.48 -5.54
N GLY A 136 1.15 -4.61 -6.53
CA GLY A 136 0.74 -5.01 -7.87
C GLY A 136 -0.53 -5.86 -7.87
N THR A 137 -0.39 -7.15 -8.17
CA THR A 137 -1.49 -8.15 -8.20
C THR A 137 -1.34 -9.23 -7.13
N GLN A 138 -0.60 -8.93 -6.07
CA GLN A 138 -0.31 -9.85 -4.99
C GLN A 138 -0.78 -9.29 -3.64
N ILE A 139 -1.40 -10.17 -2.86
CA ILE A 139 -1.68 -9.96 -1.44
C ILE A 139 -0.96 -11.02 -0.64
N VAL A 140 -0.22 -10.59 0.37
CA VAL A 140 0.47 -11.49 1.30
C VAL A 140 -0.02 -11.21 2.72
N ILE A 141 -0.58 -12.23 3.35
CA ILE A 141 -1.05 -12.22 4.73
C ILE A 141 0.05 -12.82 5.59
N ILE A 142 0.61 -12.06 6.52
CA ILE A 142 1.61 -12.56 7.47
C ILE A 142 0.94 -12.68 8.82
N ALA A 143 1.02 -13.86 9.43
CA ALA A 143 0.62 -14.05 10.82
C ALA A 143 1.78 -14.62 11.65
N GLU A 144 1.97 -14.07 12.85
CA GLU A 144 2.91 -14.60 13.84
C GLU A 144 2.29 -15.79 14.57
N ALA A 145 2.13 -16.90 13.86
CA ALA A 145 1.54 -18.13 14.35
C ALA A 145 2.09 -19.33 13.57
N GLU A 146 2.07 -20.49 14.22
CA GLU A 146 2.32 -21.76 13.55
C GLU A 146 1.33 -21.97 12.39
N PRO A 147 1.71 -22.73 11.35
CA PRO A 147 0.78 -23.12 10.30
C PRO A 147 -0.45 -23.82 10.89
N GLY A 148 -1.62 -23.50 10.35
CA GLY A 148 -2.87 -24.07 10.84
C GLY A 148 -4.08 -23.55 10.08
N PRO A 149 -5.30 -23.86 10.57
CA PRO A 149 -6.56 -23.54 9.90
C PRO A 149 -6.73 -22.05 9.56
N TRP A 150 -6.12 -21.17 10.35
CA TRP A 150 -6.15 -19.72 10.13
C TRP A 150 -5.70 -19.32 8.72
N ALA A 151 -4.71 -20.02 8.15
CA ALA A 151 -4.11 -19.65 6.87
C ALA A 151 -5.07 -19.88 5.70
N GLU A 152 -5.74 -21.03 5.68
CA GLU A 152 -6.77 -21.32 4.67
C GLU A 152 -7.98 -20.40 4.84
N SER A 153 -8.49 -20.22 6.08
CA SER A 153 -9.61 -19.31 6.34
C SER A 153 -9.31 -17.87 5.92
N ALA A 154 -8.10 -17.38 6.20
CA ALA A 154 -7.66 -16.04 5.83
C ALA A 154 -7.55 -15.89 4.30
N VAL A 155 -6.90 -16.84 3.62
CA VAL A 155 -6.74 -16.80 2.17
C VAL A 155 -8.09 -16.92 1.46
N GLU A 156 -8.99 -17.79 1.93
CA GLU A 156 -10.34 -17.95 1.38
C GLU A 156 -11.15 -16.66 1.51
N LEU A 157 -11.20 -16.06 2.71
CA LEU A 157 -11.91 -14.81 2.96
C LEU A 157 -11.41 -13.69 2.02
N ILE A 158 -10.09 -13.49 1.98
CA ILE A 158 -9.50 -12.38 1.23
C ILE A 158 -9.64 -12.62 -0.27
N SER A 159 -9.41 -13.84 -0.76
CA SER A 159 -9.63 -14.18 -2.17
C SER A 159 -11.09 -13.99 -2.59
N GLY A 160 -12.05 -14.33 -1.72
CA GLY A 160 -13.47 -14.09 -1.96
C GLY A 160 -13.82 -12.61 -2.04
N TYR A 161 -13.14 -11.77 -1.25
CA TYR A 161 -13.36 -10.31 -1.24
C TYR A 161 -12.76 -9.58 -2.45
N VAL A 162 -11.53 -9.95 -2.85
CA VAL A 162 -10.82 -9.28 -3.95
C VAL A 162 -11.12 -9.90 -5.31
N GLY A 163 -11.63 -11.13 -5.34
CA GLY A 163 -11.89 -11.87 -6.56
C GLY A 163 -10.65 -12.60 -7.09
N GLY A 164 -10.83 -13.39 -8.15
CA GLY A 164 -9.77 -14.25 -8.69
C GLY A 164 -8.63 -13.52 -9.42
N ALA A 165 -8.68 -12.18 -9.52
CA ALA A 165 -7.68 -11.41 -10.26
C ALA A 165 -6.38 -11.15 -9.47
N VAL A 166 -6.26 -11.64 -8.24
CA VAL A 166 -5.12 -11.38 -7.34
C VAL A 166 -4.64 -12.69 -6.75
N GLU A 167 -3.32 -12.90 -6.68
CA GLU A 167 -2.76 -14.00 -5.89
C GLU A 167 -2.82 -13.63 -4.41
N VAL A 168 -3.38 -14.52 -3.58
CA VAL A 168 -3.43 -14.35 -2.13
C VAL A 168 -2.61 -15.45 -1.47
N LYS A 169 -1.64 -15.06 -0.65
CA LYS A 169 -0.71 -15.97 0.02
C LYS A 169 -0.72 -15.72 1.53
N ALA A 170 -0.79 -16.77 2.33
CA ALA A 170 -0.58 -16.69 3.78
C ALA A 170 0.80 -17.22 4.17
N ILE A 171 1.48 -16.50 5.05
CA ILE A 171 2.78 -16.82 5.61
C ILE A 171 2.66 -16.94 7.13
N SER A 172 2.97 -18.12 7.64
CA SER A 172 3.26 -18.34 9.06
C SER A 172 4.66 -17.86 9.37
N ALA A 173 4.79 -16.95 10.32
CA ALA A 173 6.07 -16.37 10.70
C ALA A 173 6.32 -16.48 12.20
N ALA A 174 7.59 -16.40 12.60
CA ALA A 174 7.96 -16.34 14.02
C ALA A 174 7.49 -15.02 14.65
N LYS A 175 7.26 -15.02 15.97
CA LYS A 175 6.94 -13.81 16.73
C LYS A 175 8.04 -12.75 16.55
N GLY A 176 7.65 -11.50 16.32
CA GLY A 176 8.57 -10.39 16.03
C GLY A 176 8.86 -10.18 14.55
N THR A 177 8.27 -10.99 13.65
CA THR A 177 8.39 -10.78 12.20
C THR A 177 7.57 -9.58 11.73
N ILE A 178 6.41 -9.31 12.36
CA ILE A 178 5.58 -8.17 12.00
C ILE A 178 6.22 -6.90 12.57
N SER A 179 6.94 -6.20 11.70
CA SER A 179 7.59 -4.93 12.04
C SER A 179 6.54 -3.82 12.20
N ARG A 180 6.63 -3.06 13.30
CA ARG A 180 5.71 -1.97 13.62
C ARG A 180 6.47 -0.69 13.99
N THR A 181 5.85 0.46 13.75
CA THR A 181 6.32 1.76 14.26
C THR A 181 6.14 1.84 15.78
N SER A 182 6.71 2.86 16.43
CA SER A 182 6.47 3.16 17.86
C SER A 182 5.00 3.39 18.20
N SER A 183 4.20 3.85 17.23
CA SER A 183 2.74 4.00 17.34
C SER A 183 1.95 2.71 17.04
N GLY A 184 2.64 1.60 16.75
CA GLY A 184 2.03 0.28 16.51
C GLY A 184 1.57 0.03 15.07
N LYS A 185 1.81 0.97 14.13
CA LYS A 185 1.41 0.80 12.73
C LYS A 185 2.33 -0.21 12.01
N PRO A 186 1.79 -1.15 11.23
CA PRO A 186 2.61 -2.08 10.45
C PRO A 186 3.54 -1.35 9.47
N GLN A 187 4.82 -1.75 9.41
CA GLN A 187 5.79 -1.24 8.43
C GLN A 187 5.72 -2.08 7.13
N ARG A 188 4.62 -1.96 6.37
CA ARG A 188 4.31 -2.86 5.23
C ARG A 188 5.38 -2.89 4.15
N ARG A 189 5.84 -1.72 3.69
CA ARG A 189 6.93 -1.62 2.70
C ARG A 189 8.21 -2.33 3.13
N ARG A 190 8.54 -2.29 4.43
CA ARG A 190 9.70 -3.01 4.96
C ARG A 190 9.46 -4.52 4.90
N MET A 191 8.35 -4.99 5.44
CA MET A 191 8.02 -6.42 5.42
C MET A 191 7.97 -6.97 3.99
N TRP A 192 7.48 -6.17 3.04
CA TRP A 192 7.48 -6.52 1.64
C TRP A 192 8.89 -6.63 1.04
N ARG A 193 9.78 -5.68 1.34
CA ARG A 193 11.19 -5.75 0.94
C ARG A 193 11.90 -6.95 1.56
N ASP A 194 11.62 -7.24 2.82
CA ASP A 194 12.18 -8.41 3.51
C ASP A 194 11.65 -9.72 2.91
N LEU A 195 10.39 -9.74 2.47
CA LEU A 195 9.83 -10.86 1.71
C LEU A 195 10.53 -11.04 0.36
N GLN A 196 10.63 -9.99 -0.46
CA GLN A 196 11.26 -10.04 -1.78
C GLN A 196 12.74 -10.43 -1.72
N SER A 197 13.45 -9.99 -0.67
CA SER A 197 14.86 -10.32 -0.46
C SER A 197 15.10 -11.66 0.25
N GLY A 198 14.05 -12.39 0.62
CA GLY A 198 14.15 -13.65 1.35
C GLY A 198 14.62 -13.52 2.81
N ARG A 199 14.63 -12.30 3.36
CA ARG A 199 15.00 -12.03 4.77
C ARG A 199 13.84 -12.28 5.74
N LEU A 200 12.61 -12.34 5.24
CA LEU A 200 11.44 -12.58 6.08
C LEU A 200 11.43 -14.03 6.58
N ASN A 201 11.49 -14.20 7.90
CA ASN A 201 11.50 -15.52 8.54
C ASN A 201 10.09 -16.09 8.67
N GLY A 202 9.62 -16.77 7.62
CA GLY A 202 8.33 -17.42 7.60
C GLY A 202 8.23 -18.49 6.53
N GLN A 203 7.21 -19.33 6.66
CA GLN A 203 6.87 -20.37 5.71
C GLN A 203 5.49 -20.12 5.11
N VAL A 204 5.34 -20.44 3.83
CA VAL A 204 4.04 -20.37 3.15
C VAL A 204 3.10 -21.41 3.77
N ALA A 205 2.00 -20.93 4.34
CA ALA A 205 1.02 -21.76 5.03
C ALA A 205 -0.21 -22.06 4.16
N ALA A 206 -0.57 -21.14 3.24
CA ALA A 206 -1.64 -21.35 2.25
C ALA A 206 -1.44 -20.42 1.05
N VAL A 207 -1.94 -20.82 -0.13
CA VAL A 207 -1.93 -20.00 -1.35
C VAL A 207 -3.22 -20.19 -2.15
N ARG A 208 -3.76 -19.09 -2.67
CA ARG A 208 -4.72 -19.09 -3.78
C ARG A 208 -4.11 -18.30 -4.93
N ALA A 209 -3.80 -19.02 -6.00
CA ALA A 209 -3.26 -18.43 -7.21
C ALA A 209 -4.31 -17.55 -7.89
N GLN A 210 -3.82 -16.53 -8.60
CA GLN A 210 -4.63 -15.73 -9.51
C GLN A 210 -5.26 -16.64 -10.58
N ARG A 211 -6.57 -16.48 -10.82
CA ARG A 211 -7.26 -17.06 -11.97
C ARG A 211 -7.13 -16.08 -13.13
N VAL A 212 -6.24 -16.38 -14.08
CA VAL A 212 -6.18 -15.66 -15.36
C VAL A 212 -7.50 -15.92 -16.10
N PRO A 213 -8.23 -14.88 -16.56
CA PRO A 213 -9.44 -15.11 -17.36
C PRO A 213 -9.07 -15.88 -18.63
N ALA A 214 -9.82 -16.95 -18.91
CA ALA A 214 -9.74 -17.61 -20.21
C ALA A 214 -10.06 -16.58 -21.30
N ARG A 215 -9.17 -16.48 -22.30
CA ARG A 215 -9.32 -15.58 -23.45
C ARG A 215 -10.56 -15.91 -24.26
#